data_AF-A0A345YA20-F1
#
_entry.id   AF-A0A345YA20-F1
#
_cell.length_a   1.000
_cell.length_b   1.000
_cell.length_c   1.000
_cell.angle_alpha   90.00
_cell.angle_beta   90.00
_cell.angle_gamma   90.00
#
_symmetry.space_group_name_H-M   'P 1'
#
loop_
_entity.id
_entity.type
_entity.pdbx_description
1 polymer ?
#
loop_
_entity_poly.entity_id
_entity_poly.type
_entity_poly.pdbx_seq_one_letter_code
_entity_poly.pdbx_strand_id
1 'polypeptide(L)'
;MQPSAWQDLERYLFIYRPKLLRFPSDLVFLTRLEKGSTHHRPWAELSAKVRELTAKYIPQCSGFRAHAFRHIVATSILKAEGGTHKTAARVLNDRVATIEKHYDGLTSNDGAMEMGRLLGPQFSRM
;
A
#
# COMPACT_ATOMS: atom_id res chain seq x y z
N MET A 1 10.61 14.28 -10.55
CA MET A 1 9.30 13.87 -11.08
C MET A 1 8.71 12.91 -10.06
N GLN A 2 7.62 13.26 -9.35
CA GLN A 2 6.96 12.28 -8.48
C GLN A 2 6.39 11.19 -9.40
N PRO A 3 6.79 9.91 -9.28
CA PRO A 3 6.20 8.85 -10.08
C PRO A 3 4.77 8.63 -9.56
N SER A 4 3.81 9.38 -10.11
CA SER A 4 2.42 9.18 -9.77
C SER A 4 1.94 7.90 -10.43
N ALA A 5 1.28 7.01 -9.68
CA ALA A 5 0.55 5.88 -10.23
C ALA A 5 -0.56 6.31 -11.23
N TRP A 6 -0.87 7.62 -11.28
CA TRP A 6 -1.90 8.20 -12.13
C TRP A 6 -1.70 7.90 -13.62
N GLN A 7 -0.47 8.00 -14.14
CA GLN A 7 -0.20 7.72 -15.56
C GLN A 7 -0.53 6.26 -15.92
N ASP A 8 -0.21 5.32 -15.02
CA ASP A 8 -0.53 3.91 -15.22
C ASP A 8 -2.04 3.64 -15.07
N LEU A 9 -2.70 4.34 -14.14
CA LEU A 9 -4.16 4.28 -13.97
C LEU A 9 -4.88 4.83 -15.21
N GLU A 10 -4.48 5.98 -15.74
CA GLU A 10 -5.06 6.54 -16.97
C GLU A 10 -4.87 5.59 -18.15
N ARG A 11 -3.64 5.08 -18.34
CA ARG A 11 -3.35 4.09 -19.38
C ARG A 11 -4.24 2.86 -19.22
N TYR A 12 -4.43 2.38 -18.00
CA TYR A 12 -5.35 1.28 -17.72
C TYR A 12 -6.79 1.64 -18.06
N LEU A 13 -7.33 2.75 -17.54
CA LEU A 13 -8.72 3.14 -17.69
C LEU A 13 -9.11 3.41 -19.15
N PHE A 14 -8.25 4.08 -19.91
CA PHE A 14 -8.58 4.55 -21.26
C PHE A 14 -8.11 3.59 -22.37
N ILE A 15 -7.07 2.79 -22.15
CA ILE A 15 -6.51 1.91 -23.20
C ILE A 15 -6.81 0.44 -22.93
N TYR A 16 -6.61 -0.04 -21.70
CA TYR A 16 -6.68 -1.48 -21.41
C TYR A 16 -8.06 -1.93 -20.93
N ARG A 17 -8.70 -1.20 -20.01
CA ARG A 17 -10.02 -1.54 -19.46
C ARG A 17 -11.09 -1.70 -20.55
N PRO A 18 -11.20 -0.82 -21.58
CA PRO A 18 -12.20 -0.99 -22.64
C PRO A 18 -11.98 -2.27 -23.46
N LYS A 19 -10.73 -2.73 -23.61
CA LYS A 19 -10.40 -3.98 -24.31
C LYS A 19 -10.74 -5.22 -23.49
N LEU A 20 -10.76 -5.10 -22.16
CA LEU A 20 -11.12 -6.17 -21.23
C LEU A 20 -12.63 -6.24 -20.98
N LEU A 21 -13.35 -5.12 -21.09
CA LEU A 21 -14.78 -5.04 -20.83
C LEU A 21 -15.60 -5.80 -21.90
N ARG A 22 -16.18 -6.94 -21.53
CA ARG A 22 -17.11 -7.72 -22.39
C ARG A 22 -18.59 -7.59 -22.03
N PHE A 23 -18.87 -7.25 -20.77
CA PHE A 23 -20.21 -7.03 -20.23
C PHE A 23 -20.19 -5.74 -19.40
N PRO A 24 -21.33 -5.04 -19.23
CA PRO A 24 -21.44 -3.93 -18.29
C PRO A 24 -20.92 -4.33 -16.89
N SER A 25 -20.09 -3.49 -16.27
CA SER A 25 -19.51 -3.76 -14.95
C SER A 25 -19.02 -2.49 -14.26
N ASP A 26 -19.31 -2.42 -12.96
CA ASP A 26 -18.85 -1.36 -12.05
C ASP A 26 -17.43 -1.60 -11.50
N LEU A 27 -16.84 -2.77 -11.80
CA LEU A 27 -15.49 -3.08 -11.35
C LEU A 27 -14.46 -2.22 -12.09
N VAL A 28 -13.62 -1.49 -11.35
CA VAL A 28 -12.55 -0.69 -11.92
C VAL A 28 -11.52 -1.60 -12.59
N PHE A 29 -10.97 -2.57 -11.85
CA PHE A 29 -9.98 -3.52 -12.35
C PHE A 29 -10.65 -4.80 -12.86
N LEU A 30 -10.47 -5.08 -14.16
CA LEU A 30 -11.01 -6.24 -14.84
C LEU A 30 -9.92 -7.27 -15.10
N THR A 31 -10.27 -8.54 -15.03
CA THR A 31 -9.41 -9.66 -15.41
C THR A 31 -9.83 -10.21 -16.77
N ARG A 32 -8.98 -11.07 -17.35
CA ARG A 32 -9.40 -11.87 -18.50
C ARG A 32 -10.53 -12.80 -18.06
N LEU A 33 -11.63 -12.78 -18.79
CA LEU A 33 -12.75 -13.69 -18.56
C LEU A 33 -12.36 -15.14 -18.89
N GLU A 34 -12.81 -16.05 -18.04
CA GLU A 34 -12.74 -17.48 -18.30
C GLU A 34 -13.80 -17.88 -19.35
N LYS A 35 -13.53 -18.97 -20.08
CA LYS A 35 -14.46 -19.48 -21.10
C LYS A 35 -15.80 -19.82 -20.45
N GLY A 36 -16.90 -19.29 -21.01
CA GLY A 36 -18.25 -19.49 -20.49
C GLY A 36 -18.68 -18.50 -19.39
N SER A 37 -17.84 -17.53 -19.04
CA SER A 37 -18.23 -16.47 -18.10
C SER A 37 -19.33 -15.57 -18.69
N THR A 38 -20.32 -15.24 -17.87
CA THR A 38 -21.44 -14.35 -18.23
C THR A 38 -21.36 -12.96 -17.59
N HIS A 39 -20.41 -12.76 -16.68
CA HIS A 39 -20.20 -11.49 -15.96
C HIS A 39 -18.74 -11.37 -15.52
N HIS A 40 -18.33 -10.13 -15.23
CA HIS A 40 -17.03 -9.85 -14.62
C HIS A 40 -17.04 -10.18 -13.12
N ARG A 41 -15.86 -10.56 -12.59
CA ARG A 41 -15.68 -10.88 -11.17
C ARG A 41 -14.46 -10.16 -10.61
N PRO A 42 -14.43 -9.88 -9.30
CA PRO A 42 -13.23 -9.36 -8.65
C PRO A 42 -12.03 -10.29 -8.85
N TRP A 43 -10.82 -9.71 -8.92
CA TRP A 43 -9.59 -10.47 -9.13
C TRP A 43 -9.14 -11.18 -7.84
N ALA A 44 -9.57 -12.43 -7.64
CA ALA A 44 -9.24 -13.21 -6.45
C ALA A 44 -7.74 -13.58 -6.38
N GLU A 45 -7.10 -13.76 -7.53
CA GLU A 45 -5.72 -14.24 -7.67
C GLU A 45 -4.69 -13.11 -7.65
N LEU A 46 -5.09 -11.85 -7.47
CA LEU A 46 -4.19 -10.69 -7.47
C LEU A 46 -3.01 -10.90 -6.51
N SER A 47 -3.29 -11.38 -5.29
CA SER A 47 -2.27 -11.62 -4.28
C SER A 47 -1.26 -12.70 -4.68
N ALA A 48 -1.73 -13.76 -5.35
CA ALA A 48 -0.89 -14.82 -5.87
C ALA A 48 -0.03 -14.31 -7.04
N LYS A 49 -0.61 -13.51 -7.94
CA LYS A 49 0.13 -12.89 -9.05
C LYS A 49 1.21 -11.93 -8.54
N VAL A 50 0.92 -11.13 -7.51
CA VAL A 50 1.93 -10.26 -6.88
C VAL A 50 3.09 -11.09 -6.31
N ARG A 51 2.81 -12.21 -5.64
CA ARG A 51 3.86 -13.11 -5.14
C ARG A 51 4.72 -13.67 -6.25
N GLU A 52 4.11 -14.13 -7.34
CA GLU A 52 4.81 -14.64 -8.51
C GLU A 52 5.73 -13.57 -9.12
N LEU A 53 5.20 -12.36 -9.34
CA LEU A 53 5.95 -11.26 -9.93
C LEU A 53 7.11 -10.81 -9.03
N THR A 54 6.87 -10.67 -7.73
CA THR A 54 7.90 -10.23 -6.78
C THR A 54 8.99 -11.28 -6.61
N ALA A 55 8.66 -12.57 -6.58
CA ALA A 55 9.66 -13.64 -6.57
C ALA A 55 10.52 -13.65 -7.85
N LYS A 56 9.91 -13.31 -8.98
CA LYS A 56 10.58 -13.32 -10.28
C LYS A 56 11.51 -12.12 -10.48
N TYR A 57 11.08 -10.92 -10.06
CA TYR A 57 11.74 -9.67 -10.43
C TYR A 57 12.53 -9.01 -9.30
N ILE A 58 12.37 -9.43 -8.04
CA ILE A 58 13.16 -8.89 -6.92
C ILE A 58 14.29 -9.88 -6.61
N PRO A 59 15.57 -9.49 -6.77
CA PRO A 59 16.70 -10.35 -6.47
C PRO A 59 16.63 -10.90 -5.04
N GLN A 60 16.92 -12.20 -4.88
CA GLN A 60 16.96 -12.88 -3.58
C GLN A 60 15.63 -12.82 -2.80
N CYS A 61 14.50 -12.60 -3.48
CA CYS A 61 13.18 -12.60 -2.87
C CYS A 61 12.42 -13.88 -3.25
N SER A 62 11.86 -14.59 -2.27
CA SER A 62 10.94 -15.72 -2.51
C SER A 62 9.51 -15.28 -2.87
N GLY A 63 9.30 -13.97 -2.99
CA GLY A 63 8.04 -13.31 -3.30
C GLY A 63 7.21 -12.96 -2.06
N PHE A 64 6.48 -11.85 -2.17
CA PHE A 64 5.54 -11.39 -1.15
C PHE A 64 4.16 -11.11 -1.74
N ARG A 65 3.14 -11.10 -0.89
CA ARG A 65 1.74 -10.92 -1.30
C ARG A 65 1.32 -9.46 -1.31
N ALA A 66 0.17 -9.16 -1.91
CA ALA A 66 -0.37 -7.80 -2.01
C ALA A 66 -0.47 -7.06 -0.66
N HIS A 67 -0.74 -7.77 0.45
CA HIS A 67 -0.82 -7.18 1.78
C HIS A 67 0.51 -6.57 2.27
N ALA A 68 1.66 -7.02 1.74
CA ALA A 68 2.96 -6.46 2.07
C ALA A 68 3.08 -4.99 1.62
N PHE A 69 2.45 -4.60 0.50
CA PHE A 69 2.41 -3.19 0.09
C PHE A 69 1.70 -2.30 1.12
N ARG A 70 0.67 -2.85 1.79
CA ARG A 70 -0.02 -2.16 2.88
C ARG A 70 0.93 -1.87 4.04
N HIS A 71 1.76 -2.85 4.42
CA HIS A 71 2.78 -2.66 5.44
C HIS A 71 3.86 -1.66 5.02
N ILE A 72 4.36 -1.76 3.78
CA ILE A 72 5.37 -0.82 3.26
C ILE A 72 4.85 0.61 3.34
N VAL A 73 3.64 0.87 2.82
CA VAL A 73 3.04 2.21 2.84
C VAL A 73 2.77 2.69 4.27
N ALA A 74 2.24 1.82 5.15
CA ALA A 74 2.01 2.18 6.55
C ALA A 74 3.31 2.59 7.26
N THR A 75 4.34 1.74 7.16
CA THR A 75 5.64 1.98 7.79
C THR A 75 6.31 3.23 7.22
N SER A 76 6.26 3.44 5.90
CA SER A 76 6.80 4.65 5.27
C SER A 76 6.12 5.92 5.77
N ILE A 77 4.80 5.90 5.95
CA ILE A 77 4.07 7.05 6.51
C ILE A 77 4.47 7.28 7.96
N LEU A 78 4.50 6.24 8.79
CA LEU A 78 4.79 6.37 10.22
C LEU A 78 6.23 6.78 10.54
N LYS A 79 7.18 6.40 9.67
CA LYS A 79 8.59 6.78 9.80
C LYS A 79 8.92 8.13 9.17
N ALA A 80 8.02 8.72 8.40
CA ALA A 80 8.22 10.05 7.83
C ALA A 80 8.02 11.14 8.89
N GLU A 81 8.71 12.27 8.73
CA GLU A 81 8.52 13.45 9.58
C GLU A 81 7.05 13.92 9.52
N GLY A 82 6.40 14.09 10.68
CA GLY A 82 4.98 14.41 10.77
C GLY A 82 4.02 13.24 10.47
N GLY A 83 4.54 12.03 10.28
CA GLY A 83 3.78 10.80 10.15
C GLY A 83 2.92 10.50 11.37
N THR A 84 1.67 10.08 11.16
CA THR A 84 0.76 9.70 12.26
C THR A 84 -0.08 8.48 11.91
N HIS A 85 -0.50 7.74 12.93
CA HIS A 85 -1.46 6.63 12.80
C HIS A 85 -2.74 7.04 12.06
N LYS A 86 -3.22 8.27 12.31
CA LYS A 86 -4.38 8.85 11.62
C LYS A 86 -4.15 9.06 10.12
N THR A 87 -2.96 9.52 9.74
CA THR A 87 -2.59 9.71 8.32
C THR A 87 -2.50 8.35 7.62
N ALA A 88 -1.80 7.39 8.23
CA ALA A 88 -1.70 6.04 7.70
C ALA A 88 -3.08 5.38 7.52
N ALA A 89 -3.96 5.50 8.53
CA ALA A 89 -5.32 4.98 8.48
C ALA A 89 -6.14 5.56 7.32
N ARG A 90 -6.06 6.89 7.10
CA ARG A 90 -6.75 7.57 5.98
C ARG A 90 -6.25 7.11 4.63
N VAL A 91 -4.93 7.06 4.43
CA VAL A 91 -4.33 6.64 3.15
C VAL A 91 -4.67 5.18 2.84
N LEU A 92 -4.69 4.34 3.86
CA LEU A 92 -4.94 2.91 3.72
C LEU A 92 -6.42 2.53 3.77
N ASN A 93 -7.32 3.50 3.89
CA ASN A 93 -8.77 3.29 4.10
C ASN A 93 -9.06 2.23 5.17
N ASP A 94 -8.45 2.40 6.35
CA ASP A 94 -8.58 1.50 7.49
C ASP A 94 -8.87 2.27 8.78
N ARG A 95 -9.17 1.55 9.86
CA ARG A 95 -9.40 2.11 11.19
C ARG A 95 -8.08 2.42 11.87
N VAL A 96 -8.03 3.54 12.59
CA VAL A 96 -6.85 3.93 13.39
C VAL A 96 -6.46 2.82 14.36
N ALA A 97 -7.43 2.24 15.08
CA ALA A 97 -7.20 1.13 16.00
C ALA A 97 -6.56 -0.10 15.34
N THR A 98 -6.83 -0.35 14.05
CA THR A 98 -6.19 -1.44 13.30
C THR A 98 -4.75 -1.09 12.97
N ILE A 99 -4.46 0.16 12.59
CA ILE A 99 -3.09 0.61 12.37
C ILE A 99 -2.28 0.55 13.67
N GLU A 100 -2.79 1.10 14.77
CA GLU A 100 -2.13 1.08 16.09
C GLU A 100 -1.74 -0.35 16.50
N LYS A 101 -2.73 -1.26 16.48
CA LYS A 101 -2.52 -2.69 16.77
C LYS A 101 -1.37 -3.33 15.99
N HIS A 102 -1.17 -2.93 14.73
CA HIS A 102 -0.17 -3.54 13.86
C HIS A 102 1.17 -2.81 13.83
N TYR A 103 1.22 -1.52 14.19
CA TYR A 103 2.38 -0.67 13.91
C TYR A 103 2.89 0.14 15.09
N ASP A 104 2.22 0.17 16.25
CA ASP A 104 2.68 0.94 17.42
C ASP A 104 4.12 0.60 17.80
N GLY A 105 4.45 -0.70 17.77
CA GLY A 105 5.79 -1.21 18.08
C GLY A 105 6.90 -0.79 17.10
N LEU A 106 6.57 -0.26 15.92
CA LEU A 106 7.58 0.22 14.97
C LEU A 106 8.23 1.52 15.44
N THR A 107 7.55 2.28 16.31
CA THR A 107 7.98 3.62 16.75
C THR A 107 8.66 3.63 18.11
N SER A 108 8.76 2.48 18.79
CA SER A 108 9.32 2.40 20.15
C SER A 108 10.74 2.94 20.26
N ASN A 109 11.60 2.70 19.26
CA ASN A 109 12.95 3.28 19.21
C ASN A 109 12.95 4.76 18.81
N ASP A 110 11.91 5.24 18.12
CA ASP A 110 11.79 6.65 17.75
C ASP A 110 11.43 7.50 18.97
N GLY A 111 10.74 6.93 19.96
CA GLY A 111 10.37 7.62 21.21
C GLY A 111 11.58 8.16 21.98
N ALA A 112 12.69 7.41 22.02
CA ALA A 112 13.92 7.87 22.66
C ALA A 112 14.58 9.04 21.90
N MET A 113 14.59 8.98 20.55
CA MET A 113 15.10 10.07 19.72
C MET A 113 14.25 11.34 19.86
N GLU A 114 12.92 11.18 19.85
CA GLU A 114 11.99 12.30 19.95
C GLU A 114 12.02 12.93 21.35
N MET A 115 12.15 12.14 22.41
CA MET A 115 12.43 12.63 23.76
C MET A 115 13.71 13.47 23.78
N GLY A 116 14.80 12.97 23.18
CA GLY A 116 16.05 13.70 23.06
C GLY A 116 15.89 15.02 22.31
N ARG A 117 15.12 15.04 21.22
CA ARG A 117 14.83 16.24 20.44
C ARG A 117 14.03 17.28 21.23
N LEU A 118 13.01 16.85 21.96
CA LEU A 118 12.11 17.73 22.72
C LEU A 118 12.76 18.27 24.00
N LEU A 119 13.47 17.41 24.74
CA LEU A 119 14.03 17.76 26.04
C LEU A 119 15.48 18.26 25.95
N GLY A 120 16.23 17.89 24.91
CA GLY A 120 17.63 18.28 24.72
C GLY A 120 17.88 19.79 24.87
N PRO A 121 17.09 20.67 24.22
CA PRO A 121 17.24 22.13 24.36
C PRO A 121 17.02 22.64 25.79
N GLN A 122 16.28 21.91 26.63
CA GLN A 122 16.04 22.26 28.04
C GLN A 122 17.26 21.91 28.89
N PHE A 123 17.91 20.78 28.60
CA PHE A 123 19.12 20.34 29.32
C PHE A 123 20.38 21.08 28.89
N SER A 124 20.46 21.62 27.67
CA SER A 124 21.60 22.43 27.22
C SER A 124 21.64 23.86 27.78
N ARG A 125 20.60 24.27 28.51
CA ARG A 125 20.50 25.60 29.15
C ARG A 125 20.79 25.57 30.66
N MET A 126 21.05 24.39 31.21
CA MET A 126 21.58 24.19 32.57
C MET A 126 23.10 24.08 32.50
#